data_AF-A0AAU9IJW9-F1
#
_entry.id   AF-A0AAU9IJW9-F1
#
_cell.length_a   1.000
_cell.length_b   1.000
_cell.length_c   1.000
_cell.angle_alpha   90.00
_cell.angle_beta   90.00
_cell.angle_gamma   90.00
#
_symmetry.space_group_name_H-M   'P 1'
#
loop_
_entity.id
_entity.type
_entity.pdbx_description
1 polymer ?
#
loop_
_entity_poly.entity_id
_entity_poly.type
_entity_poly.pdbx_seq_one_letter_code
_entity_poly.pdbx_strand_id
1 'polypeptide(L)'
;MGFISAFLCVFVPLVSFSTYITFRQGNKLPQITRQTGRSIGMGYNYLRIVIKHMTPKSNESIEVIRKMRQVGQQAFAFSNEVKWNLLETKPLIKEAFPNLTEDPFNKFGLRGEIKGEEEKKPNPAASTSNLIAETFNQRSQLIKKKKQKALEEETSNRI
;
A
#
# COMPACT_ATOMS: atom_id res chain seq x y z
N MET A 1 5.51 48.45 -10.92
CA MET A 1 4.51 49.30 -10.23
C MET A 1 3.64 48.52 -9.23
N GLY A 2 3.12 47.33 -9.56
CA GLY A 2 2.11 46.63 -8.72
C GLY A 2 2.55 46.17 -7.31
N PHE A 3 3.82 45.80 -7.11
CA PHE A 3 4.29 45.32 -5.80
C PHE A 3 4.42 46.45 -4.76
N ILE A 4 4.91 47.62 -5.19
CA ILE A 4 5.07 48.80 -4.33
C ILE A 4 3.71 49.37 -3.97
N SER A 5 2.77 49.41 -4.94
CA SER A 5 1.40 49.84 -4.66
C SER A 5 0.66 48.86 -3.75
N ALA A 6 0.85 47.54 -3.92
CA ALA A 6 0.27 46.54 -3.03
C ALA A 6 0.84 46.63 -1.61
N PHE A 7 2.15 46.86 -1.48
CA PHE A 7 2.79 47.07 -0.18
C PHE A 7 2.23 48.31 0.52
N LEU A 8 2.15 49.45 -0.18
CA LEU A 8 1.57 50.68 0.38
C LEU A 8 0.09 50.52 0.74
N CYS A 9 -0.73 49.93 -0.13
CA CYS A 9 -2.17 49.80 0.12
C CYS A 9 -2.54 48.75 1.19
N VAL A 10 -1.65 47.81 1.50
CA VAL A 10 -1.94 46.75 2.50
C VAL A 10 -1.21 47.01 3.81
N PHE A 11 0.10 47.25 3.78
CA PHE A 11 0.88 47.41 5.01
C PHE A 11 0.61 48.73 5.72
N VAL A 12 0.50 49.85 4.98
CA VAL A 12 0.31 51.16 5.61
C VAL A 12 -1.03 51.24 6.35
N PRO A 13 -2.18 50.82 5.78
CA PRO A 13 -3.44 50.79 6.52
C PRO A 13 -3.41 49.80 7.68
N LEU A 14 -2.75 48.66 7.53
CA LEU A 14 -2.70 47.63 8.57
C LEU A 14 -1.89 48.08 9.79
N VAL A 15 -0.74 48.71 9.58
CA VAL A 15 0.07 49.31 10.66
C VAL A 15 -0.66 50.50 11.28
N SER A 16 -1.29 51.35 10.47
CA SER A 16 -2.06 52.50 10.98
C SER A 16 -3.26 52.06 11.82
N PHE A 17 -3.97 51.03 11.39
CA PHE A 17 -5.10 50.45 12.12
C PHE A 17 -4.67 49.78 13.43
N SER A 18 -3.57 49.02 13.41
CA SER A 18 -2.98 48.43 14.61
C SER A 18 -2.58 49.52 15.62
N THR A 19 -1.96 50.59 15.12
CA THR A 19 -1.56 51.74 15.93
C THR A 19 -2.77 52.46 16.53
N TYR A 20 -3.84 52.66 15.73
CA TYR A 20 -5.09 53.24 16.21
C TYR A 20 -5.75 52.41 17.32
N ILE A 21 -5.83 51.08 17.16
CA ILE A 21 -6.37 50.18 18.18
C ILE A 21 -5.53 50.22 19.45
N THR A 22 -4.21 50.26 19.30
CA THR A 22 -3.26 50.35 20.41
C THR A 22 -3.50 51.63 21.23
N PHE A 23 -3.60 52.78 20.57
CA PHE A 23 -3.91 54.05 21.26
C PHE A 23 -5.31 54.07 21.87
N ARG A 24 -6.31 53.46 21.22
CA ARG A 24 -7.69 53.37 21.74
C ARG A 24 -7.78 52.52 23.02
N GLN A 25 -6.92 51.52 23.19
CA GLN A 25 -6.92 50.65 24.37
C GLN A 25 -6.25 51.27 25.60
N GLY A 26 -5.35 52.25 25.41
CA GLY A 26 -4.74 53.04 26.48
C GLY A 26 -4.21 52.17 27.64
N ASN A 27 -4.73 52.39 28.85
CA ASN A 27 -4.27 51.73 30.07
C ASN A 27 -4.52 50.21 30.11
N LYS A 28 -5.38 49.66 29.25
CA LYS A 28 -5.66 48.20 29.19
C LYS A 28 -4.71 47.47 28.24
N LEU A 29 -3.91 48.19 27.47
CA LEU A 29 -2.96 47.64 26.50
C LEU A 29 -2.03 46.56 27.08
N PRO A 30 -1.33 46.75 28.21
CA PRO A 30 -0.40 45.73 28.72
C PRO A 30 -1.09 44.42 29.10
N GLN A 31 -2.35 44.47 29.56
CA GLN A 31 -3.12 43.27 29.87
C GLN A 31 -3.53 42.52 28.60
N ILE A 32 -3.99 43.25 27.58
CA ILE A 32 -4.41 42.68 26.29
C ILE A 32 -3.19 42.11 25.56
N THR A 33 -2.07 42.82 25.49
CA THR A 33 -0.83 42.32 24.87
C THR A 33 -0.34 41.04 25.55
N ARG A 34 -0.45 40.94 26.89
CA ARG A 34 -0.09 39.72 27.62
C ARG A 34 -1.04 38.57 27.34
N GLN A 35 -2.34 38.82 27.22
CA GLN A 35 -3.34 37.80 26.84
C GLN A 35 -3.13 37.34 25.40
N THR A 36 -2.91 38.26 24.46
CA THR A 36 -2.60 37.96 23.06
C THR A 36 -1.30 37.19 22.91
N GLY A 37 -0.24 37.56 23.64
CA GLY A 37 1.01 36.80 23.65
C GLY A 37 0.82 35.37 24.17
N ARG A 38 0.01 35.19 25.23
CA ARG A 38 -0.34 33.86 25.74
C ARG A 38 -1.18 33.05 24.75
N SER A 39 -2.17 33.66 24.09
CA SER A 39 -3.01 32.96 23.11
C SER A 39 -2.22 32.53 21.88
N ILE A 40 -1.33 33.38 21.36
CA ILE A 40 -0.42 33.05 20.26
C ILE A 40 0.53 31.91 20.67
N GLY A 41 1.13 31.99 21.85
CA GLY A 41 2.04 30.95 22.37
C GLY A 41 1.33 29.60 22.57
N MET A 42 0.12 29.61 23.12
CA MET A 42 -0.70 28.40 23.22
C MET A 42 -1.08 27.86 21.85
N GLY A 43 -1.46 28.73 20.90
CA GLY A 43 -1.77 28.35 19.53
C GLY A 43 -0.61 27.64 18.85
N TYR A 44 0.62 28.13 19.00
CA TYR A 44 1.81 27.46 18.48
C TYR A 44 2.01 26.07 19.11
N ASN A 45 1.78 25.94 20.41
CA ASN A 45 1.91 24.65 21.10
C ASN A 45 0.85 23.64 20.61
N TYR A 46 -0.40 24.06 20.44
CA TYR A 46 -1.45 23.21 19.86
C TYR A 46 -1.14 22.82 18.42
N LEU A 47 -0.72 23.77 17.59
CA LEU A 47 -0.32 23.49 16.21
C LEU A 47 0.82 22.47 16.15
N ARG A 48 1.83 22.62 17.02
CA ARG A 48 2.93 21.68 17.15
C ARG A 48 2.44 20.27 17.52
N ILE A 49 1.50 20.15 18.46
CA ILE A 49 0.92 18.87 18.84
C ILE A 49 0.16 18.25 17.67
N VAL A 50 -0.64 19.04 16.95
CA VAL A 50 -1.40 18.59 15.78
C VAL A 50 -0.45 18.09 14.69
N ILE A 51 0.59 18.85 14.36
CA ILE A 51 1.61 18.43 13.37
C ILE A 51 2.28 17.13 13.83
N LYS A 52 2.67 17.04 15.11
CA LYS A 52 3.29 15.84 15.67
C LYS A 52 2.36 14.62 15.66
N HIS A 53 1.04 14.83 15.82
CA HIS A 53 0.04 13.77 15.78
C HIS A 53 -0.26 13.32 14.34
N MET A 54 -0.31 14.27 13.40
CA MET A 54 -0.51 13.98 11.98
C MET A 54 0.73 13.39 11.31
N THR A 55 1.92 13.59 11.90
CA THR A 55 3.15 12.98 11.40
C THR A 55 3.07 11.46 11.64
N PRO A 56 3.04 10.63 10.59
CA PRO A 56 2.93 9.19 10.75
C PRO A 56 4.15 8.68 11.52
N LYS A 57 3.91 7.91 12.58
CA LYS A 57 4.98 7.24 13.31
C LYS A 57 5.56 6.19 12.37
N SER A 58 6.83 6.36 11.98
CA SER A 58 7.55 5.55 10.99
C SER A 58 7.52 4.04 11.23
N ASN A 59 7.11 3.59 12.41
CA ASN A 59 7.04 2.18 12.78
C ASN A 59 5.71 1.51 12.42
N GLU A 60 4.61 2.25 12.24
CA GLU A 60 3.30 1.66 11.93
C GLU A 60 3.25 1.11 10.50
N SER A 61 3.88 1.79 9.54
CA SER A 61 3.97 1.31 8.15
C SER A 61 4.80 0.03 8.03
N ILE A 62 5.90 -0.08 8.79
CA ILE A 62 6.72 -1.30 8.85
C ILE A 62 5.93 -2.45 9.48
N GLU A 63 5.15 -2.18 10.54
CA GLU A 63 4.32 -3.19 11.18
C GLU A 63 3.20 -3.70 10.26
N VAL A 64 2.57 -2.82 9.48
CA VAL A 64 1.57 -3.18 8.47
C VAL A 64 2.16 -4.07 7.39
N ILE A 65 3.33 -3.72 6.85
CA ILE A 65 4.04 -4.55 5.86
C ILE A 65 4.39 -5.92 6.45
N ARG A 66 4.82 -5.95 7.72
CA ARG A 66 5.15 -7.20 8.42
C ARG A 66 3.92 -8.09 8.59
N LYS A 67 2.78 -7.53 9.00
CA LYS A 67 1.50 -8.25 9.11
C LYS A 67 1.02 -8.75 7.74
N MET A 68 1.11 -7.95 6.68
CA MET A 68 0.78 -8.39 5.32
C MET A 68 1.63 -9.58 4.86
N ARG A 69 2.95 -9.53 5.10
CA ARG A 69 3.85 -10.66 4.76
C ARG A 69 3.47 -11.93 5.52
N GLN A 70 3.21 -11.81 6.82
CA GLN A 70 2.83 -12.95 7.66
C GLN A 70 1.50 -13.58 7.21
N VAL A 71 0.48 -12.76 6.95
CA VAL A 71 -0.83 -13.24 6.46
C VAL A 71 -0.68 -13.90 5.09
N GLY A 72 0.13 -13.35 4.18
CA GLY A 72 0.39 -13.97 2.88
C GLY A 72 1.04 -15.37 3.00
N GLN A 73 1.98 -15.55 3.93
CA GLN A 73 2.59 -16.85 4.19
C GLN A 73 1.59 -17.85 4.79
N GLN A 74 0.74 -17.40 5.72
CA GLN A 74 -0.31 -18.24 6.30
C GLN A 74 -1.35 -18.66 5.26
N ALA A 75 -1.77 -17.75 4.39
CA ALA A 75 -2.71 -18.06 3.31
C ALA A 75 -2.11 -19.08 2.31
N PHE A 76 -0.82 -18.95 1.99
CA PHE A 76 -0.13 -19.91 1.12
C PHE A 76 0.01 -21.29 1.78
N ALA A 77 0.36 -21.34 3.06
CA ALA A 77 0.42 -22.58 3.84
C ALA A 77 -0.95 -23.27 3.91
N PHE A 78 -2.00 -22.51 4.25
CA PHE A 78 -3.38 -23.01 4.28
C PHE A 78 -3.81 -23.53 2.91
N SER A 79 -3.53 -22.80 1.83
CA SER A 79 -3.85 -23.25 0.47
C SER A 79 -3.14 -24.57 0.11
N ASN A 80 -1.91 -24.76 0.57
CA ASN A 80 -1.17 -26.01 0.34
C ASN A 80 -1.73 -27.15 1.18
N GLU A 81 -2.06 -26.91 2.45
CA GLU A 81 -2.68 -27.91 3.32
C GLU A 81 -4.04 -28.37 2.77
N VAL A 82 -4.89 -27.43 2.33
CA VAL A 82 -6.16 -27.76 1.68
C VAL A 82 -5.93 -28.55 0.39
N LYS A 83 -4.96 -28.16 -0.44
CA LYS A 83 -4.60 -28.91 -1.65
C LYS A 83 -4.18 -30.35 -1.32
N TRP A 84 -3.34 -30.55 -0.31
CA TRP A 84 -2.89 -31.89 0.10
C TRP A 84 -4.04 -32.73 0.65
N ASN A 85 -4.88 -32.16 1.52
CA ASN A 85 -6.06 -32.86 2.05
C ASN A 85 -7.05 -33.26 0.93
N LEU A 86 -7.23 -32.40 -0.07
CA LEU A 86 -8.07 -32.70 -1.23
C LEU A 86 -7.48 -33.79 -2.12
N LEU A 87 -6.15 -33.84 -2.26
CA LEU A 87 -5.47 -34.92 -2.97
C LEU A 87 -5.51 -36.25 -2.21
N GLU A 88 -5.41 -36.22 -0.87
CA GLU A 88 -5.51 -37.40 0.00
C GLU A 88 -6.94 -37.97 0.05
N THR A 89 -7.95 -37.12 -0.04
CA THR A 89 -9.37 -37.54 -0.09
C THR A 89 -9.84 -37.97 -1.48
N LYS A 90 -9.05 -37.71 -2.53
CA LYS A 90 -9.32 -38.15 -3.91
C LYS A 90 -9.58 -39.66 -4.08
N PRO A 91 -8.77 -40.59 -3.51
CA PRO A 91 -9.06 -42.03 -3.58
C PRO A 91 -10.39 -42.40 -2.91
N LEU A 92 -10.73 -41.78 -1.78
CA LEU A 92 -11.99 -42.04 -1.05
C LEU A 92 -13.22 -41.61 -1.86
N ILE A 93 -13.13 -40.48 -2.57
CA ILE A 93 -14.22 -39.99 -3.43
C ILE A 93 -14.40 -40.88 -4.65
N LYS A 94 -13.31 -41.40 -5.21
CA LYS A 94 -13.35 -42.34 -6.34
C LYS A 94 -13.95 -43.70 -5.94
N GLU A 95 -13.75 -44.12 -4.70
CA GLU A 95 -14.34 -45.33 -4.12
C GLU A 95 -15.84 -45.15 -3.82
N ALA A 96 -16.24 -43.99 -3.30
CA ALA A 96 -17.64 -43.68 -3.01
C ALA A 96 -18.52 -43.45 -4.26
N PHE A 97 -17.93 -42.97 -5.37
CA PHE A 97 -18.65 -42.66 -6.61
C PHE A 97 -17.93 -43.22 -7.85
N PRO A 98 -18.08 -44.52 -8.16
CA PRO A 98 -17.34 -45.18 -9.25
C PRO A 98 -17.75 -44.74 -10.67
N ASN A 99 -18.88 -44.05 -10.83
CA ASN A 99 -19.42 -43.63 -12.13
C ASN A 99 -19.10 -42.16 -12.50
N LEU A 100 -18.24 -41.45 -11.77
CA LEU A 100 -17.84 -40.10 -12.14
C LEU A 100 -16.96 -40.10 -13.40
N THR A 101 -17.50 -39.61 -14.51
CA THR A 101 -16.84 -39.58 -15.83
C THR A 101 -15.76 -38.49 -15.94
N GLU A 102 -15.83 -37.47 -15.09
CA GLU A 102 -14.86 -36.37 -15.04
C GLU A 102 -14.34 -36.18 -13.60
N ASP A 103 -13.02 -36.14 -13.43
CA ASP A 103 -12.36 -35.91 -12.15
C ASP A 103 -12.62 -34.45 -11.71
N PRO A 104 -13.42 -34.20 -10.65
CA PRO A 104 -13.84 -32.84 -10.28
C PRO A 104 -12.65 -31.96 -9.90
N PHE A 105 -11.53 -32.58 -9.50
CA PHE A 105 -10.27 -31.92 -9.17
C PHE A 105 -9.56 -31.32 -10.40
N ASN A 106 -9.81 -31.81 -11.62
CA ASN A 106 -9.24 -31.22 -12.84
C ASN A 106 -9.83 -29.83 -13.15
N LYS A 107 -11.11 -29.60 -12.82
CA LYS A 107 -11.78 -28.31 -13.04
C LYS A 107 -11.24 -27.21 -12.12
N PHE A 108 -10.65 -27.59 -10.99
CA PHE A 108 -9.99 -26.70 -10.03
C PHE A 108 -8.47 -26.57 -10.27
N GLY A 109 -7.92 -27.15 -11.33
CA GLY A 109 -6.47 -27.12 -11.60
C GLY A 109 -5.65 -27.90 -10.57
N LEU A 110 -6.28 -28.77 -9.78
CA LEU A 110 -5.63 -29.69 -8.85
C LEU A 110 -5.16 -30.93 -9.60
N ARG A 111 -4.39 -30.73 -10.69
CA ARG A 111 -3.52 -31.80 -11.17
C ARG A 111 -2.45 -31.98 -10.10
N GLY A 112 -2.38 -33.18 -9.53
CA GLY A 112 -1.17 -33.60 -8.87
C GLY A 112 -0.05 -33.48 -9.90
N GLU A 113 0.96 -32.65 -9.63
CA GLU A 113 2.27 -32.72 -10.26
C GLU A 113 2.98 -34.01 -9.78
N ILE A 114 2.31 -35.15 -9.93
CA ILE A 114 2.88 -36.48 -9.76
C ILE A 114 2.48 -37.26 -11.00
N LYS A 115 3.01 -36.82 -12.15
CA LYS A 115 3.40 -37.60 -13.35
C LYS A 115 3.51 -36.65 -14.55
N GLY A 116 4.74 -36.27 -14.89
CA GLY A 116 5.10 -36.02 -16.28
C GLY A 116 5.35 -34.59 -16.73
N GLU A 117 5.55 -33.61 -15.84
CA GLU A 117 6.48 -32.53 -16.21
C GLU A 117 7.86 -33.07 -15.91
N GLU A 118 8.62 -33.34 -16.97
CA GLU A 118 10.06 -33.47 -16.86
C GLU A 118 10.56 -32.21 -16.15
N GLU A 119 10.82 -32.32 -14.85
CA GLU A 119 11.90 -31.57 -14.23
C GLU A 119 13.09 -31.80 -15.16
N LYS A 120 13.37 -30.84 -16.04
CA LYS A 120 14.69 -30.71 -16.66
C LYS A 120 15.63 -30.65 -15.47
N LYS A 121 16.20 -31.80 -15.11
CA LYS A 121 17.26 -31.90 -14.11
C LYS A 121 18.22 -30.77 -14.44
N PRO A 122 18.47 -29.83 -13.50
CA PRO A 122 19.35 -28.72 -13.78
C PRO A 122 20.68 -29.34 -14.20
N ASN A 123 21.06 -29.05 -15.44
CA ASN A 123 22.30 -29.55 -16.00
C ASN A 123 23.41 -29.08 -15.02
N PRO A 124 24.14 -29.97 -14.35
CA PRO A 124 25.07 -29.58 -13.28
C PRO A 124 26.25 -28.72 -13.77
N ALA A 125 26.32 -28.46 -15.08
CA ALA A 125 27.27 -27.57 -15.75
C ALA A 125 26.73 -26.15 -16.03
N ALA A 126 25.50 -25.81 -15.67
CA ALA A 126 24.94 -24.48 -15.91
C ALA A 126 25.41 -23.48 -14.83
N SER A 127 26.29 -22.56 -15.21
CA SER A 127 26.74 -21.42 -14.38
C SER A 127 25.55 -20.70 -13.74
N THR A 128 25.66 -20.36 -12.45
CA THR A 128 24.63 -19.69 -11.63
C THR A 128 24.08 -18.42 -12.28
N SER A 129 24.89 -17.74 -13.10
CA SER A 129 24.48 -16.58 -13.90
C SER A 129 23.37 -16.90 -14.91
N ASN A 130 23.41 -18.09 -15.52
CA ASN A 130 22.47 -18.50 -16.56
C ASN A 130 21.11 -18.86 -15.97
N LEU A 131 21.08 -19.48 -14.79
CA LEU A 131 19.85 -19.74 -14.03
C LEU A 131 19.16 -18.44 -13.58
N ILE A 132 19.94 -17.44 -13.16
CA ILE A 132 19.41 -16.12 -12.80
C ILE A 132 18.85 -15.41 -14.04
N ALA A 133 19.54 -15.48 -15.18
CA ALA A 133 19.05 -14.89 -16.43
C ALA A 133 17.76 -15.58 -16.92
N GLU A 134 17.67 -16.91 -16.82
CA GLU A 134 16.49 -17.67 -17.21
C GLU A 134 15.29 -17.35 -16.32
N THR A 135 15.48 -17.33 -14.99
CA THR A 135 14.41 -16.96 -14.04
C THR A 135 13.94 -15.51 -14.23
N PHE A 136 14.85 -14.59 -14.56
CA PHE A 136 14.49 -13.20 -14.86
C PHE A 136 13.67 -13.08 -16.16
N ASN A 137 14.05 -13.83 -17.20
CA ASN A 137 13.31 -13.90 -18.45
C ASN A 137 11.92 -14.51 -18.28
N GLN A 138 11.80 -15.59 -17.52
CA GLN A 138 10.50 -16.20 -17.18
C GLN A 138 9.61 -15.22 -16.40
N ARG A 139 10.16 -14.49 -15.43
CA ARG A 139 9.43 -13.45 -14.69
C ARG A 139 8.96 -12.31 -15.59
N SER A 140 9.81 -11.85 -16.50
CA SER A 140 9.47 -10.80 -17.48
C SER A 140 8.32 -11.24 -18.40
N GLN A 141 8.35 -12.48 -18.88
CA GLN A 141 7.28 -13.05 -19.72
C GLN A 141 5.96 -13.18 -18.96
N LEU A 142 5.99 -13.61 -17.69
CA LEU A 142 4.80 -13.69 -16.85
C LEU A 142 4.17 -12.32 -16.59
N ILE A 143 4.99 -11.29 -16.36
CA ILE A 143 4.50 -9.91 -16.18
C ILE A 143 3.83 -9.41 -17.46
N LYS A 144 4.43 -9.69 -18.64
CA LYS A 144 3.84 -9.32 -19.93
C LYS A 144 2.48 -10.01 -20.15
N LYS A 145 2.40 -11.33 -19.89
CA LYS A 145 1.14 -12.09 -20.00
C LYS A 145 0.06 -11.56 -19.05
N LYS A 146 0.42 -11.21 -17.80
CA LYS A 146 -0.53 -10.62 -16.84
C LYS A 146 -1.04 -9.25 -17.28
N LYS A 147 -0.16 -8.41 -17.84
CA LYS A 147 -0.57 -7.10 -18.40
C LYS A 147 -1.50 -7.25 -19.60
N GLN A 148 -1.23 -8.21 -20.49
CA GLN A 148 -2.09 -8.49 -21.65
C GLN A 148 -3.48 -8.97 -21.22
N LYS A 149 -3.56 -9.90 -20.26
CA LYS A 149 -4.86 -10.34 -19.71
C LYS A 149 -5.65 -9.20 -19.06
N ALA A 150 -4.99 -8.32 -18.31
CA ALA A 150 -5.66 -7.17 -17.71
C ALA A 150 -6.21 -6.20 -18.78
N LEU A 151 -5.45 -5.98 -19.87
CA LEU A 151 -5.92 -5.18 -21.01
C LEU A 151 -7.11 -5.85 -21.72
N GLU A 152 -7.07 -7.16 -21.93
CA GLU A 152 -8.17 -7.93 -22.52
C GLU A 152 -9.45 -7.83 -21.67
N GLU A 153 -9.34 -7.97 -20.35
CA GLU A 153 -10.46 -7.80 -19.40
C GLU A 153 -11.02 -6.37 -19.39
N GLU A 154 -10.17 -5.34 -19.47
CA GLU A 154 -10.61 -3.94 -19.60
C GLU A 154 -11.34 -3.65 -20.92
N THR A 155 -10.90 -4.28 -22.02
CA THR A 155 -11.58 -4.14 -23.32
C THR A 155 -12.90 -4.91 -23.39
N SER A 156 -12.98 -6.07 -22.75
CA SER A 156 -14.20 -6.89 -22.67
C SER A 156 -15.29 -6.23 -21.81
N ASN A 157 -14.91 -5.44 -20.79
CA ASN A 157 -15.86 -4.73 -19.92
C ASN A 157 -16.34 -3.38 -20.48
N ARG A 158 -15.85 -2.95 -21.66
CA ARG A 158 -16.24 -1.70 -22.33
C ARG A 158 -17.18 -1.91 -23.53
N ILE A 159 -17.52 -3.15 -23.86
CA ILE A 159 -18.52 -3.53 -24.88
C ILE A 159 -19.82 -3.88 -24.15
#